data_AF-A0A350BYC8-F1
#
_entry.id   AF-A0A350BYC8-F1
#
_cell.length_a   1.000
_cell.length_b   1.000
_cell.length_c   1.000
_cell.angle_alpha   90.00
_cell.angle_beta   90.00
_cell.angle_gamma   90.00
#
_symmetry.space_group_name_H-M   'P 1'
#
loop_
_entity.id
_entity.type
_entity.pdbx_description
1 polymer ?
#
loop_
_entity_poly.entity_id
_entity_poly.type
_entity_poly.pdbx_seq_one_letter_code
_entity_poly.pdbx_strand_id
1 'polypeptide(L)'
;MSVIETNTEVMKTDVGNISGYIDNLRRAANEIENVLSALSNSWEGEAATLYEEKLRADIEMLRELTDALAGLNVGTDNARSLYEKCEANVADIIASINV
;
A
#
# COMPACT_ATOMS: atom_id res chain seq x y z
N MET A 1 4.13 24.39 -22.07
CA MET A 1 4.10 24.28 -20.59
C MET A 1 2.92 23.37 -20.28
N SER A 2 3.16 22.13 -19.89
CA SER A 2 2.09 21.17 -19.59
C SER A 2 1.54 21.50 -18.21
N VAL A 3 0.32 22.02 -18.13
CA VAL A 3 -0.38 22.15 -16.85
C VAL A 3 -0.80 20.74 -16.48
N ILE A 4 -0.20 20.18 -15.43
CA ILE A 4 -0.64 18.90 -14.88
C ILE A 4 -1.85 19.21 -14.01
N GLU A 5 -3.04 19.04 -14.58
CA GLU A 5 -4.29 19.04 -13.84
C GLU A 5 -4.32 17.77 -12.99
N THR A 6 -4.19 17.92 -11.68
CA THR A 6 -4.12 16.80 -10.74
C THR A 6 -5.39 16.77 -9.91
N ASN A 7 -6.17 15.70 -10.01
CA ASN A 7 -7.40 15.56 -9.23
C ASN A 7 -7.09 14.94 -7.86
N THR A 8 -6.99 15.80 -6.85
CA THR A 8 -6.66 15.43 -5.46
C THR A 8 -7.72 14.52 -4.81
N GLU A 9 -8.99 14.62 -5.22
CA GLU A 9 -10.07 13.73 -4.74
C GLU A 9 -9.96 12.31 -5.30
N VAL A 10 -9.54 12.16 -6.56
CA VAL A 10 -9.23 10.83 -7.13
C VAL A 10 -8.04 10.23 -6.40
N MET A 11 -6.97 11.01 -6.20
CA MET A 11 -5.79 10.54 -5.44
C MET A 11 -6.17 10.10 -4.00
N LYS A 12 -7.04 10.85 -3.33
CA LYS A 12 -7.53 10.51 -1.98
C LYS A 12 -8.29 9.18 -1.98
N THR A 13 -9.16 8.99 -2.95
CA THR A 13 -9.94 7.76 -3.11
C THR A 13 -9.02 6.57 -3.37
N ASP A 14 -8.06 6.73 -4.28
CA ASP A 14 -7.08 5.70 -4.60
C ASP A 14 -6.20 5.35 -3.41
N VAL A 15 -5.73 6.35 -2.65
CA VAL A 15 -4.97 6.13 -1.41
C VAL A 15 -5.75 5.30 -0.39
N GLY A 16 -7.05 5.59 -0.24
CA GLY A 16 -7.93 4.84 0.64
C GLY A 16 -8.10 3.40 0.17
N ASN A 17 -8.37 3.18 -1.12
CA ASN A 17 -8.55 1.86 -1.71
C ASN A 17 -7.27 1.01 -1.59
N ILE A 18 -6.12 1.59 -1.94
CA ILE A 18 -4.82 0.92 -1.86
C ILE A 18 -4.49 0.57 -0.40
N SER A 19 -4.79 1.44 0.57
CA SER A 19 -4.64 1.12 2.00
C SER A 19 -5.46 -0.11 2.39
N GLY A 20 -6.72 -0.18 1.95
CA GLY A 20 -7.57 -1.34 2.20
C GLY A 20 -7.03 -2.63 1.57
N TYR A 21 -6.47 -2.55 0.36
CA TYR A 21 -5.83 -3.70 -0.29
C TYR A 21 -4.55 -4.14 0.43
N ILE A 22 -3.72 -3.21 0.89
CA ILE A 22 -2.53 -3.51 1.72
C ILE A 22 -2.93 -4.26 2.98
N ASP A 23 -3.96 -3.80 3.69
CA ASP A 23 -4.44 -4.47 4.90
C ASP A 23 -4.99 -5.87 4.63
N ASN A 24 -5.63 -6.08 3.47
CA ASN A 24 -6.07 -7.41 3.04
C ASN A 24 -4.89 -8.34 2.75
N LEU A 25 -3.85 -7.84 2.07
CA LEU A 25 -2.64 -8.63 1.76
C LEU A 25 -1.90 -9.03 3.04
N ARG A 26 -1.77 -8.11 4.01
CA ARG A 26 -1.16 -8.42 5.32
C ARG A 26 -1.92 -9.50 6.06
N ARG A 27 -3.26 -9.43 6.07
CA ARG A 27 -4.10 -10.48 6.67
C ARG A 27 -3.93 -11.82 5.98
N ALA A 28 -3.97 -11.84 4.65
CA ALA A 28 -3.78 -13.06 3.87
C ALA A 28 -2.41 -13.71 4.14
N ALA A 29 -1.34 -12.92 4.20
CA ALA A 29 0.00 -13.42 4.53
C ALA A 29 0.03 -14.11 5.91
N ASN A 30 -0.60 -13.50 6.92
CA ASN A 30 -0.68 -14.07 8.26
C ASN A 30 -1.56 -15.32 8.32
N GLU A 31 -2.66 -15.36 7.56
CA GLU A 31 -3.51 -16.55 7.46
C GLU A 31 -2.76 -17.72 6.83
N ILE A 32 -2.00 -17.48 5.77
CA ILE A 32 -1.16 -18.51 5.12
C ILE A 32 -0.09 -19.02 6.11
N GLU A 33 0.58 -18.13 6.84
CA GLU A 33 1.59 -18.53 7.84
C GLU A 33 1.00 -19.38 8.98
N ASN A 34 -0.21 -19.04 9.43
CA ASN A 34 -0.92 -19.81 10.45
C ASN A 34 -1.30 -21.20 9.94
N VAL A 35 -1.81 -21.29 8.71
CA VAL A 35 -2.15 -22.58 8.08
C VAL A 35 -0.90 -23.43 7.89
N LEU A 36 0.21 -22.83 7.45
CA LEU A 36 1.49 -23.53 7.29
C LEU A 36 1.98 -24.10 8.63
N SER A 37 1.91 -23.29 9.70
CA SER A 37 2.31 -23.70 11.05
C SER A 37 1.42 -24.80 11.62
N ALA A 38 0.16 -24.88 11.21
CA ALA A 38 -0.73 -25.98 11.57
C ALA A 38 -0.38 -27.25 10.78
N LEU A 39 -0.08 -27.10 9.49
CA LEU A 39 0.27 -28.20 8.59
C LEU A 39 1.58 -28.87 8.99
N SER A 40 2.59 -28.09 9.39
CA SER A 40 3.92 -28.59 9.79
C SER A 40 3.88 -29.56 10.98
N ASN A 41 2.83 -29.51 11.80
CA ASN A 41 2.66 -30.43 12.93
C ASN A 41 2.07 -31.79 12.52
N SER A 42 1.62 -31.93 11.28
CA SER A 42 0.89 -33.12 10.78
C SER A 42 1.51 -33.74 9.53
N TRP A 43 2.42 -33.03 8.86
CA TRP A 43 3.06 -33.46 7.63
C TRP A 43 4.58 -33.39 7.78
N GLU A 44 5.22 -34.55 7.78
CA GLU A 44 6.67 -34.70 7.95
C GLU A 44 7.32 -35.30 6.68
N GLY A 45 8.63 -35.10 6.56
CA GLY A 45 9.46 -35.65 5.48
C GLY A 45 10.04 -34.57 4.56
N GLU A 46 10.97 -34.97 3.69
CA GLU A 46 11.73 -34.06 2.81
C GLU A 46 10.83 -33.18 1.92
N ALA A 47 9.72 -33.73 1.43
CA ALA A 47 8.76 -32.97 0.64
C ALA A 47 8.03 -31.90 1.46
N ALA A 48 7.72 -32.17 2.74
CA ALA A 48 7.11 -31.20 3.64
C ALA A 48 8.07 -30.04 3.93
N THR A 49 9.32 -30.36 4.25
CA THR A 49 10.38 -29.36 4.49
C THR A 49 10.57 -28.45 3.28
N LEU A 50 10.70 -29.01 2.07
CA LEU A 50 10.87 -28.22 0.84
C LEU A 50 9.67 -27.33 0.53
N TYR A 51 8.46 -27.79 0.85
CA TYR A 51 7.25 -26.99 0.67
C TYR A 51 7.19 -25.84 1.68
N GLU A 52 7.50 -26.12 2.95
CA GLU A 52 7.53 -25.11 4.01
C GLU A 52 8.57 -24.01 3.74
N GLU A 53 9.77 -24.37 3.33
CA GLU A 53 10.82 -23.41 3.00
C GLU A 53 10.39 -22.48 1.86
N LYS A 54 9.82 -23.05 0.78
CA LYS A 54 9.32 -22.26 -0.35
C LYS A 54 8.18 -21.34 0.06
N LEU A 55 7.21 -21.86 0.81
CA LEU A 55 6.05 -21.06 1.20
C LEU A 55 6.44 -19.95 2.18
N ARG A 56 7.42 -20.18 3.08
CA ARG A 56 7.98 -19.11 3.92
C ARG A 56 8.64 -18.01 3.09
N ALA A 57 9.45 -18.39 2.10
CA ALA A 57 10.06 -17.41 1.20
C ALA A 57 9.00 -16.61 0.42
N ASP A 58 7.93 -17.25 -0.05
CA ASP A 58 6.83 -16.58 -0.74
C ASP A 58 6.07 -15.61 0.19
N ILE A 59 5.85 -15.97 1.46
CA ILE A 59 5.24 -15.09 2.48
C ILE A 59 6.13 -13.89 2.76
N GLU A 60 7.45 -14.08 2.89
CA GLU A 60 8.41 -12.99 3.07
C GLU A 60 8.39 -12.02 1.87
N MET A 61 8.42 -12.56 0.65
CA MET A 61 8.33 -11.75 -0.57
C MET A 61 6.99 -10.98 -0.64
N LEU A 62 5.88 -11.61 -0.26
CA LEU A 62 4.58 -10.94 -0.18
C LEU A 62 4.60 -9.78 0.82
N ARG A 63 5.26 -9.96 1.98
CA ARG A 63 5.42 -8.89 2.98
C ARG A 63 6.24 -7.72 2.45
N GLU A 64 7.38 -8.00 1.82
CA GLU A 64 8.24 -6.98 1.20
C GLU A 64 7.49 -6.17 0.13
N LEU A 65 6.76 -6.86 -0.76
CA LEU A 65 5.93 -6.20 -1.78
C LEU A 65 4.85 -5.33 -1.15
N THR A 66 4.21 -5.83 -0.09
CA THR A 66 3.15 -5.09 0.62
C THR A 66 3.70 -3.83 1.29
N ASP A 67 4.91 -3.88 1.84
CA ASP A 67 5.56 -2.72 2.43
C ASP A 67 6.03 -1.71 1.37
N ALA A 68 6.51 -2.17 0.21
CA ALA A 68 6.81 -1.30 -0.92
C ALA A 68 5.56 -0.56 -1.41
N LEU A 69 4.43 -1.26 -1.53
CA LEU A 69 3.13 -0.66 -1.88
C LEU A 69 2.68 0.37 -0.83
N ALA A 70 2.88 0.08 0.46
CA ALA A 70 2.59 1.03 1.52
C ALA A 70 3.44 2.31 1.41
N GLY A 71 4.73 2.17 1.11
CA GLY A 71 5.62 3.30 0.85
C GLY A 71 5.16 4.18 -0.31
N LEU A 72 4.76 3.55 -1.43
CA LEU A 72 4.19 4.27 -2.58
C LEU A 72 2.90 5.00 -2.21
N ASN A 73 2.01 4.34 -1.45
CA ASN A 73 0.74 4.92 -1.05
C ASN A 73 0.91 6.17 -0.16
N VAL A 74 1.86 6.13 0.77
CA VAL A 74 2.26 7.30 1.58
C VAL A 74 2.82 8.41 0.69
N GLY A 75 3.65 8.07 -0.30
CA GLY A 75 4.16 9.04 -1.27
C GLY A 75 3.05 9.75 -2.04
N THR A 76 2.04 9.00 -2.50
CA THR A 76 0.87 9.52 -3.20
C THR A 76 0.04 10.43 -2.31
N ASP A 77 -0.19 10.06 -1.03
CA ASP A 77 -0.93 10.90 -0.09
C ASP A 77 -0.20 12.21 0.24
N ASN A 78 1.13 12.14 0.39
CA ASN A 78 1.96 13.32 0.57
C ASN A 78 1.88 14.26 -0.64
N ALA A 79 1.98 13.71 -1.86
CA ALA A 79 1.85 14.49 -3.08
C ALA A 79 0.47 15.18 -3.17
N ARG A 80 -0.61 14.44 -2.87
CA ARG A 80 -1.97 15.01 -2.77
C ARG A 80 -2.01 16.19 -1.81
N SER A 81 -1.49 16.03 -0.59
CA SER A 81 -1.48 17.11 0.41
C SER A 81 -0.70 18.35 -0.04
N LEU A 82 0.39 18.17 -0.79
CA LEU A 82 1.15 19.30 -1.35
C LEU A 82 0.36 20.04 -2.44
N TYR A 83 -0.37 19.31 -3.30
CA TYR A 83 -1.23 19.93 -4.30
C TYR A 83 -2.38 20.71 -3.65
N GLU A 84 -3.07 20.14 -2.65
CA GLU A 84 -4.15 20.83 -1.93
C GLU A 84 -3.67 22.12 -1.25
N LYS A 85 -2.48 22.10 -0.64
CA LYS A 85 -1.87 23.30 -0.04
C LYS A 85 -1.54 24.36 -1.10
N CYS A 86 -1.04 23.94 -2.26
CA CYS A 86 -0.74 24.84 -3.36
C CYS A 86 -2.02 25.52 -3.87
N GLU A 87 -3.08 24.75 -4.10
CA GLU A 87 -4.38 25.26 -4.55
C GLU A 87 -4.99 26.24 -3.55
N ALA A 88 -4.95 25.93 -2.25
CA ALA A 88 -5.40 26.83 -1.20
C ALA A 88 -4.62 28.15 -1.19
N ASN A 89 -3.29 28.09 -1.24
CA ASN A 89 -2.45 29.29 -1.28
C ASN A 89 -2.72 30.16 -2.51
N VAL A 90 -2.91 29.55 -3.69
CA VAL A 90 -3.24 30.28 -4.92
C VAL A 90 -4.62 30.94 -4.81
N ALA A 91 -5.61 30.24 -4.25
CA ALA A 91 -6.95 30.78 -4.02
C ALA A 91 -6.91 32.01 -3.09
N ASP A 92 -6.12 31.95 -2.01
CA ASP A 92 -5.93 33.07 -1.08
C ASP A 92 -5.27 34.28 -1.75
N ILE A 93 -4.23 34.05 -2.57
CA ILE A 93 -3.58 35.11 -3.35
C ILE A 93 -4.59 35.77 -4.29
N ILE A 94 -5.36 34.99 -5.06
CA ILE A 94 -6.39 35.53 -5.96
C ILE A 94 -7.44 36.33 -5.18
N ALA A 95 -7.90 35.83 -4.03
CA ALA A 95 -8.87 36.51 -3.19
C ALA A 95 -8.33 37.86 -2.67
N SER A 96 -7.04 37.93 -2.31
CA SER A 96 -6.39 39.17 -1.87
C SER A 96 -6.18 40.20 -3.00
N ILE A 97 -6.12 39.77 -4.26
CA ILE A 97 -6.03 40.64 -5.43
C ILE A 97 -7.41 41.16 -5.84
N ASN A 98 -8.45 40.34 -5.71
CA ASN A 98 -9.83 40.70 -6.03
C ASN A 98 -10.54 41.52 -4.93
N VAL A 99 -9.78 42.32 -4.17
CA VAL A 99 -10.30 43.35 -3.24
C VAL A 99 -10.45 44.68 -3.97
#